data_AF-A0A814V325-F1
#
_entry.id   AF-A0A814V325-F1
#
_cell.length_a   1.000
_cell.length_b   1.000
_cell.length_c   1.000
_cell.angle_alpha   90.00
_cell.angle_beta   90.00
_cell.angle_gamma   90.00
#
_symmetry.space_group_name_H-M   'P 1'
#
loop_
_entity.id
_entity.type
_entity.pdbx_description
1 polymer ?
#
loop_
_entity_poly.entity_id
_entity_poly.type
_entity_poly.pdbx_seq_one_letter_code
_entity_poly.pdbx_strand_id
1 'polypeptide(L)'
;MRHLLMHASGIGVNAAVELESYTLNDTFIQINLGDVLKKYFNSTDGWLPIPPGNKTFYSNAGTNLAAYIIERLAGMRFEHYVQEKILKPLVEGVAVDASGTVYSSGFDRVVKWPSVMNGTTPQGIVIAGGHSIGNATTQLNNPLGIHVDPSGEDVYIADAWNHRIVRVGSDGKITILALNDIVNPTDITTDIYGNLYVPLAFGRVQMYTFDKSSCAASGELFLSIND
;
A
#
# COMPACT_ATOMS: atom_id res chain seq x y z
N MET A 1 -16.05 20.02 -4.57
CA MET A 1 -15.45 18.82 -3.93
C MET A 1 -16.33 18.20 -2.84
N ARG A 2 -16.79 18.94 -1.81
CA ARG A 2 -17.54 18.36 -0.68
C ARG A 2 -18.74 17.47 -1.06
N HIS A 3 -19.48 17.82 -2.12
CA HIS A 3 -20.62 17.04 -2.60
C HIS A 3 -20.23 15.82 -3.47
N LEU A 4 -19.03 15.81 -4.08
CA LEU A 4 -18.57 14.69 -4.90
C LEU A 4 -18.12 13.49 -4.06
N LEU A 5 -17.74 13.73 -2.81
CA LEU A 5 -17.24 12.71 -1.87
C LEU A 5 -18.29 12.32 -0.82
N MET A 6 -19.56 12.65 -1.07
CA MET A 6 -20.69 12.29 -0.21
C MET A 6 -21.76 11.61 -1.06
N HIS A 7 -22.60 10.79 -0.43
CA HIS A 7 -23.77 10.16 -1.06
C HIS A 7 -24.89 11.16 -1.43
N ALA A 8 -24.55 12.38 -1.85
CA ALA A 8 -25.48 13.46 -2.15
C ALA A 8 -24.89 14.38 -3.24
N SER A 9 -24.32 13.77 -4.28
CA SER A 9 -23.62 14.47 -5.37
C SER A 9 -24.54 15.35 -6.24
N GLY A 10 -25.86 15.14 -6.17
CA GLY A 10 -26.84 15.82 -7.02
C GLY A 10 -26.92 15.25 -8.44
N ILE A 11 -26.15 14.21 -8.75
CA ILE A 11 -26.15 13.55 -10.07
C ILE A 11 -27.37 12.63 -10.19
N GLY A 12 -28.19 12.85 -11.22
CA GLY A 12 -29.39 12.06 -11.51
C GLY A 12 -29.10 10.59 -11.82
N VAL A 13 -30.06 9.72 -11.51
CA VAL A 13 -29.94 8.25 -11.57
C VAL A 13 -29.46 7.70 -12.92
N ASN A 14 -29.88 8.27 -14.04
CA ASN A 14 -29.50 7.78 -15.37
C ASN A 14 -28.01 8.02 -15.68
N ALA A 15 -27.47 9.17 -15.27
CA ALA A 15 -26.04 9.45 -15.39
C ALA A 15 -25.22 8.60 -14.42
N ALA A 16 -25.78 8.28 -13.24
CA ALA A 16 -25.13 7.44 -12.24
C ALA A 16 -24.88 6.00 -12.74
N VAL A 17 -25.86 5.39 -13.43
CA VAL A 17 -25.73 4.04 -13.99
C VAL A 17 -24.64 3.98 -15.07
N GLU A 18 -24.60 4.92 -16.01
CA GLU A 18 -23.55 4.94 -17.05
C GLU A 18 -22.16 5.21 -16.47
N LEU A 19 -22.06 6.04 -15.43
CA LEU A 19 -20.83 6.28 -14.67
C LEU A 19 -20.34 5.02 -13.94
N GLU A 20 -21.26 4.19 -13.43
CA GLU A 20 -20.93 2.93 -12.75
C GLU A 20 -20.42 1.89 -13.75
N SER A 21 -21.08 1.74 -14.90
CA SER A 21 -20.62 0.85 -15.98
C SER A 21 -19.22 1.19 -16.49
N TYR A 22 -18.87 2.49 -16.56
CA TYR A 22 -17.51 2.92 -16.89
C TYR A 22 -16.48 2.44 -15.85
N THR A 23 -16.77 2.59 -14.56
CA THR A 23 -15.83 2.19 -13.49
C THR A 23 -15.62 0.68 -13.40
N LEU A 24 -16.62 -0.12 -13.77
CA LEU A 24 -16.50 -1.59 -13.75
C LEU A 24 -15.77 -2.14 -14.99
N ASN A 25 -15.37 -1.27 -15.93
CA ASN A 25 -14.72 -1.65 -17.18
C ASN A 25 -15.51 -2.74 -17.95
N ASP A 26 -16.85 -2.63 -17.91
CA ASP A 26 -17.74 -3.62 -18.50
C ASP A 26 -17.57 -3.61 -20.04
N THR A 27 -17.15 -4.75 -20.58
CA THR A 27 -16.79 -4.90 -22.00
C THR A 27 -18.00 -4.83 -22.94
N PHE A 28 -19.23 -4.96 -22.41
CA PHE A 28 -20.45 -4.84 -23.19
C PHE A 28 -20.81 -3.40 -23.55
N ILE A 29 -20.27 -2.42 -22.84
CA ILE A 29 -20.51 -1.02 -23.14
C ILE A 29 -19.16 -0.29 -23.13
N GLN A 30 -18.58 -0.09 -24.32
CA GLN A 30 -17.45 0.82 -24.50
C GLN A 30 -17.92 2.27 -24.32
N ILE A 31 -18.18 2.64 -23.08
CA ILE A 31 -18.59 3.96 -22.70
C ILE A 31 -17.33 4.81 -22.53
N ASN A 32 -17.08 5.71 -23.46
CA ASN A 32 -16.13 6.78 -23.19
C ASN A 32 -16.79 7.74 -22.20
N LEU A 33 -16.25 7.85 -20.98
CA LEU A 33 -16.83 8.72 -19.97
C LEU A 33 -16.88 10.19 -20.44
N GLY A 34 -15.91 10.65 -21.23
CA GLY A 34 -15.98 11.97 -21.86
C GLY A 34 -17.21 12.16 -22.74
N ASP A 35 -17.71 11.11 -23.39
CA ASP A 35 -18.90 11.17 -24.25
C ASP A 35 -20.20 11.05 -23.45
N VAL A 36 -20.23 10.30 -22.34
CA VAL A 36 -21.32 10.35 -21.34
C VAL A 36 -21.44 11.76 -20.79
N LEU A 37 -20.31 12.33 -20.37
CA LEU A 37 -20.29 13.68 -19.84
C LEU A 37 -20.76 14.66 -20.92
N LYS A 38 -20.28 14.61 -22.18
CA LYS A 38 -20.82 15.49 -23.23
C LYS A 38 -22.33 15.28 -23.46
N LYS A 39 -22.80 14.03 -23.50
CA LYS A 39 -24.22 13.69 -23.70
C LYS A 39 -25.12 14.29 -22.61
N TYR A 40 -24.65 14.30 -21.36
CA TYR A 40 -25.43 14.78 -20.21
C TYR A 40 -25.08 16.19 -19.71
N PHE A 41 -23.93 16.75 -20.09
CA PHE A 41 -23.49 18.11 -19.73
C PHE A 41 -23.77 19.12 -20.84
N ASN A 42 -23.93 18.71 -22.10
CA ASN A 42 -24.38 19.61 -23.18
C ASN A 42 -25.90 19.60 -23.39
N SER A 43 -26.65 18.77 -22.65
CA SER A 43 -28.12 18.84 -22.70
C SER A 43 -28.60 20.02 -21.85
N THR A 44 -29.53 20.81 -22.41
CA THR A 44 -30.15 21.97 -21.75
C THR A 44 -31.10 21.60 -20.60
N ASP A 45 -31.19 20.32 -20.23
CA ASP A 45 -32.26 19.76 -19.38
C ASP A 45 -31.91 19.64 -17.88
N GLY A 46 -31.17 20.62 -17.34
CA GLY A 46 -31.18 20.84 -15.88
C GLY A 46 -30.45 19.79 -15.04
N TRP A 47 -29.15 19.60 -15.30
CA TRP A 47 -28.28 18.63 -14.62
C TRP A 47 -28.04 18.90 -13.12
N LEU A 48 -28.44 20.07 -12.62
CA LEU A 48 -28.59 20.34 -11.19
C LEU A 48 -30.06 20.71 -10.98
N PRO A 49 -30.98 19.74 -10.82
CA PRO A 49 -32.35 20.08 -10.47
C PRO A 49 -32.40 20.88 -9.15
N ILE A 50 -31.30 20.86 -8.37
CA ILE A 50 -31.23 21.38 -7.01
C ILE A 50 -29.87 22.08 -6.76
N PRO A 51 -29.84 23.33 -6.23
CA PRO A 51 -28.62 24.09 -5.99
C PRO A 51 -27.64 23.43 -5.00
N PRO A 52 -26.33 23.78 -5.07
CA PRO A 52 -25.34 23.36 -4.06
C PRO A 52 -25.81 23.70 -2.64
N GLY A 53 -25.83 22.70 -1.74
CA GLY A 53 -26.24 22.86 -0.33
C GLY A 53 -27.62 22.30 0.02
N ASN A 54 -28.44 21.94 -0.98
CA ASN A 54 -29.73 21.29 -0.75
C ASN A 54 -29.58 19.76 -0.81
N LYS A 55 -30.11 19.03 0.19
CA LYS A 55 -30.01 17.56 0.28
C LYS A 55 -30.85 16.90 -0.79
N THR A 56 -30.22 16.07 -1.61
CA THR A 56 -30.88 15.30 -2.67
C THR A 56 -30.33 13.90 -2.71
N PHE A 57 -31.25 12.94 -2.86
CA PHE A 57 -31.11 11.52 -3.23
C PHE A 57 -29.71 10.88 -3.16
N TYR A 58 -29.65 9.73 -2.49
CA TYR A 58 -28.45 8.88 -2.39
C TYR A 58 -27.84 8.63 -3.77
N SER A 59 -26.60 9.08 -3.99
CA SER A 59 -25.89 8.91 -5.27
C SER A 59 -24.39 8.76 -5.05
N ASN A 60 -23.85 7.63 -5.52
CA ASN A 60 -22.41 7.32 -5.52
C ASN A 60 -21.69 7.88 -6.75
N ALA A 61 -22.42 8.43 -7.71
CA ALA A 61 -21.86 8.89 -8.98
C ALA A 61 -20.82 10.02 -8.83
N GLY A 62 -20.83 10.73 -7.69
CA GLY A 62 -19.89 11.81 -7.41
C GLY A 62 -18.44 11.33 -7.35
N THR A 63 -18.20 10.13 -6.80
CA THR A 63 -16.85 9.56 -6.72
C THR A 63 -16.32 9.17 -8.09
N ASN A 64 -17.19 8.71 -8.99
CA ASN A 64 -16.82 8.34 -10.36
C ASN A 64 -16.44 9.59 -11.17
N LEU A 65 -17.17 10.70 -11.01
CA LEU A 65 -16.81 11.98 -11.61
C LEU A 65 -15.48 12.53 -11.05
N ALA A 66 -15.26 12.40 -9.74
CA ALA A 66 -13.99 12.80 -9.11
C ALA A 66 -12.81 11.97 -9.66
N ALA A 67 -12.98 10.65 -9.78
CA ALA A 67 -12.00 9.74 -10.37
C ALA A 67 -11.62 10.20 -11.78
N TYR A 68 -12.60 10.47 -12.64
CA TYR A 68 -12.37 10.98 -13.99
C TYR A 68 -11.63 12.32 -14.04
N ILE A 69 -12.02 13.29 -13.20
CA ILE A 69 -11.31 14.57 -13.14
C ILE A 69 -9.83 14.34 -12.83
N ILE A 70 -9.54 13.48 -11.86
CA ILE A 70 -8.17 13.09 -11.52
C ILE A 70 -7.48 12.44 -12.71
N GLU A 71 -8.12 11.50 -13.40
CA GLU A 71 -7.53 10.84 -14.58
C GLU A 71 -7.16 11.83 -15.68
N ARG A 72 -8.07 12.76 -15.99
CA ARG A 72 -7.86 13.76 -17.05
C ARG A 72 -6.77 14.75 -16.69
N LEU A 73 -6.67 15.16 -15.43
CA LEU A 73 -5.65 16.08 -14.96
C LEU A 73 -4.28 15.40 -14.81
N ALA A 74 -4.26 14.13 -14.38
CA ALA A 74 -3.04 13.38 -14.14
C ALA A 74 -2.50 12.65 -15.38
N GLY A 75 -3.33 12.44 -16.42
CA GLY A 75 -2.97 11.64 -17.59
C GLY A 75 -2.74 10.15 -17.26
N MET A 76 -3.36 9.65 -16.19
CA MET A 76 -3.15 8.32 -15.60
C MET A 76 -4.49 7.76 -15.16
N ARG A 77 -4.73 6.46 -15.32
CA ARG A 77 -5.95 5.80 -14.80
C ARG A 77 -6.11 6.02 -13.29
N PHE A 78 -7.33 6.13 -12.80
CA PHE A 78 -7.60 6.58 -11.43
C PHE A 78 -7.02 5.59 -10.42
N GLU A 79 -7.18 4.30 -10.65
CA GLU A 79 -6.60 3.28 -9.77
C GLU A 79 -5.08 3.35 -9.72
N HIS A 80 -4.42 3.65 -10.85
CA HIS A 80 -2.97 3.83 -10.90
C HIS A 80 -2.58 5.12 -10.19
N TYR A 81 -3.38 6.18 -10.30
CA TYR A 81 -3.14 7.42 -9.55
C TYR A 81 -3.21 7.16 -8.05
N VAL A 82 -4.26 6.48 -7.57
CA VAL A 82 -4.40 6.12 -6.15
C VAL A 82 -3.22 5.27 -5.71
N GLN A 83 -2.85 4.24 -6.47
CA GLN A 83 -1.72 3.38 -6.12
C GLN A 83 -0.39 4.15 -6.11
N GLU A 84 -0.05 4.86 -7.18
CA GLU A 84 1.27 5.49 -7.36
C GLU A 84 1.44 6.80 -6.60
N LYS A 85 0.37 7.58 -6.43
CA LYS A 85 0.43 8.94 -5.87
C LYS A 85 -0.16 9.07 -4.48
N ILE A 86 -0.95 8.09 -4.04
CA ILE A 86 -1.54 8.10 -2.69
C ILE A 86 -0.96 6.96 -1.87
N LEU A 87 -1.09 5.70 -2.29
CA LEU A 87 -0.76 4.54 -1.47
C LEU A 87 0.74 4.23 -1.40
N LYS A 88 1.43 4.12 -2.53
CA LYS A 88 2.87 3.87 -2.59
C LYS A 88 3.71 4.91 -1.81
N PRO A 89 3.34 6.20 -1.79
CA PRO A 89 4.01 7.19 -0.95
C PRO A 89 3.78 7.03 0.56
N LEU A 90 2.75 6.29 1.01
CA LEU A 90 2.57 6.00 2.43
C LEU A 90 3.68 5.09 2.93
N VAL A 91 4.21 5.45 4.09
CA VAL A 91 5.26 4.70 4.79
C VAL A 91 4.66 4.17 6.08
N GLU A 92 4.80 2.88 6.31
CA GLU A 92 4.32 2.19 7.52
C GLU A 92 5.48 1.96 8.50
N GLY A 93 6.65 1.58 7.99
CA GLY A 93 7.83 1.27 8.80
C GLY A 93 9.08 2.01 8.34
N VAL A 94 9.99 2.30 9.27
CA VAL A 94 11.29 2.91 9.00
C VAL A 94 12.39 2.25 9.83
N ALA A 95 13.56 2.04 9.22
CA ALA A 95 14.75 1.53 9.89
C ALA A 95 16.00 2.26 9.39
N VAL A 96 17.08 2.21 10.18
CA VAL A 96 18.36 2.84 9.85
C VAL A 96 19.51 1.90 10.22
N ASP A 97 20.50 1.77 9.34
CA ASP A 97 21.72 0.99 9.63
C ASP A 97 22.82 1.88 10.26
N ALA A 98 23.92 1.28 10.70
CA ALA A 98 25.00 2.04 11.36
C ALA A 98 25.71 3.03 10.43
N SER A 99 25.56 2.90 9.10
CA SER A 99 26.08 3.86 8.13
C SER A 99 25.19 5.10 7.96
N GLY A 100 24.00 5.08 8.56
CA GLY A 100 22.99 6.12 8.42
C GLY A 100 22.14 5.99 7.16
N THR A 101 22.16 4.83 6.50
CA THR A 101 21.25 4.57 5.38
C THR A 101 19.86 4.26 5.93
N VAL A 102 18.84 4.93 5.37
CA VAL A 102 17.45 4.79 5.82
C VAL A 102 16.71 3.79 4.93
N TYR A 103 15.85 2.98 5.52
CA TYR A 103 14.98 2.04 4.83
C TYR A 103 13.54 2.33 5.22
N SER A 104 12.62 2.25 4.27
CA SER A 104 11.19 2.40 4.54
C SER A 104 10.41 1.26 3.94
N SER A 105 9.40 0.77 4.65
CA SER A 105 8.41 -0.17 4.14
C SER A 105 7.03 0.49 4.02
N GLY A 106 6.25 0.07 3.03
CA GLY A 106 4.86 0.50 2.92
C GLY A 106 4.19 -0.01 1.66
N PHE A 107 2.87 -0.17 1.72
CA PHE A 107 1.97 -0.61 0.64
C PHE A 107 2.35 -1.94 -0.03
N ASP A 108 3.35 -1.95 -0.90
CA ASP A 108 3.80 -3.13 -1.64
C ASP A 108 5.32 -3.21 -1.79
N ARG A 109 6.08 -2.37 -1.07
CA ARG A 109 7.51 -2.19 -1.32
C ARG A 109 8.34 -1.88 -0.10
N VAL A 110 9.64 -2.13 -0.25
CA VAL A 110 10.69 -1.61 0.63
C VAL A 110 11.68 -0.79 -0.19
N VAL A 111 11.99 0.40 0.31
CA VAL A 111 12.85 1.38 -0.36
C VAL A 111 14.04 1.70 0.52
N LYS A 112 15.25 1.60 -0.05
CA LYS A 112 16.52 2.04 0.53
C LYS A 112 16.78 3.48 0.10
N TRP A 113 17.11 4.34 1.05
CA TRP A 113 17.37 5.76 0.89
C TRP A 113 18.82 6.04 1.29
N PRO A 114 19.73 6.16 0.32
CA PRO A 114 21.12 6.50 0.60
C PRO A 114 21.22 7.78 1.42
N SER A 115 22.12 7.79 2.41
CA SER A 115 22.40 9.02 3.16
C SER A 115 22.90 10.11 2.21
N VAL A 116 22.32 11.31 2.31
CA VAL A 116 22.78 12.47 1.54
C VAL A 116 23.40 13.48 2.46
N MET A 117 24.70 13.72 2.30
CA MET A 117 25.42 14.72 3.09
C MET A 117 25.42 16.12 2.45
N ASN A 118 25.00 16.28 1.19
CA ASN A 118 25.19 17.53 0.41
C ASN A 118 23.88 18.20 -0.07
N GLY A 119 22.75 17.95 0.60
CA GLY A 119 21.50 18.69 0.34
C GLY A 119 20.77 18.37 -0.97
N THR A 120 21.15 17.32 -1.69
CA THR A 120 20.34 16.78 -2.79
C THR A 120 19.21 15.89 -2.25
N THR A 121 18.07 15.85 -2.93
CA THR A 121 17.00 14.91 -2.57
C THR A 121 17.46 13.48 -2.91
N PRO A 122 17.58 12.56 -1.93
CA PRO A 122 17.95 11.18 -2.22
C PRO A 122 16.91 10.53 -3.13
N GLN A 123 17.38 9.78 -4.13
CA GLN A 123 16.53 8.88 -4.88
C GLN A 123 16.45 7.55 -4.15
N GLY A 124 15.23 7.11 -3.84
CA GLY A 124 14.99 5.82 -3.23
C GLY A 124 15.18 4.67 -4.22
N ILE A 125 15.80 3.59 -3.75
CA ILE A 125 16.04 2.37 -4.51
C ILE A 125 15.11 1.29 -3.95
N VAL A 126 14.21 0.76 -4.77
CA VAL A 126 13.35 -0.36 -4.37
C VAL A 126 14.21 -1.61 -4.25
N ILE A 127 14.25 -2.22 -3.06
CA ILE A 127 15.04 -3.43 -2.78
C ILE A 127 14.17 -4.70 -2.62
N ALA A 128 12.86 -4.53 -2.42
CA ALA A 128 11.88 -5.60 -2.42
C ALA A 128 10.50 -5.07 -2.82
N GLY A 129 9.70 -5.89 -3.53
CA GLY A 129 8.35 -5.53 -3.95
C GLY A 129 8.28 -4.45 -5.05
N GLY A 130 7.26 -3.59 -4.99
CA GLY A 130 7.08 -2.38 -5.80
C GLY A 130 6.47 -2.55 -7.20
N HIS A 131 6.27 -3.79 -7.65
CA HIS A 131 5.63 -4.10 -8.93
C HIS A 131 4.13 -4.30 -8.79
N SER A 132 3.73 -5.15 -7.86
CA SER A 132 2.34 -5.43 -7.52
C SER A 132 2.25 -6.11 -6.17
N ILE A 133 1.09 -5.94 -5.53
CA ILE A 133 0.71 -6.72 -4.35
C ILE A 133 0.60 -8.19 -4.75
N GLY A 134 1.17 -9.08 -3.93
CA GLY A 134 1.06 -10.53 -4.12
C GLY A 134 1.84 -11.31 -3.07
N ASN A 135 1.86 -12.63 -3.23
CA ASN A 135 2.48 -13.57 -2.29
C ASN A 135 3.70 -14.31 -2.86
N ALA A 136 4.13 -14.01 -4.08
CA ALA A 136 5.38 -14.55 -4.62
C ALA A 136 6.58 -14.07 -3.78
N THR A 137 7.74 -14.73 -3.93
CA THR A 137 8.96 -14.41 -3.18
C THR A 137 9.39 -12.95 -3.30
N THR A 138 9.18 -12.33 -4.46
CA THR A 138 9.58 -10.94 -4.74
C THR A 138 8.43 -9.93 -4.60
N GLN A 139 7.22 -10.39 -4.26
CA GLN A 139 6.05 -9.54 -4.03
C GLN A 139 5.82 -9.36 -2.54
N LEU A 140 5.27 -8.22 -2.15
CA LEU A 140 4.90 -7.90 -0.77
C LEU A 140 3.42 -7.51 -0.72
N ASN A 141 2.82 -7.64 0.46
CA ASN A 141 1.46 -7.21 0.72
C ASN A 141 1.42 -6.48 2.08
N ASN A 142 1.39 -5.15 1.98
CA ASN A 142 1.36 -4.23 3.10
C ASN A 142 2.43 -4.53 4.17
N PRO A 143 3.73 -4.39 3.83
CA PRO A 143 4.81 -4.63 4.78
C PRO A 143 4.83 -3.53 5.86
N LEU A 144 4.43 -3.88 7.08
CA LEU A 144 4.19 -2.90 8.15
C LEU A 144 5.49 -2.52 8.89
N GLY A 145 6.35 -3.49 9.14
CA GLY A 145 7.58 -3.27 9.89
C GLY A 145 8.83 -3.73 9.15
N ILE A 146 9.95 -3.16 9.56
CA ILE A 146 11.24 -3.36 8.92
C ILE A 146 12.35 -3.24 9.96
N HIS A 147 13.31 -4.16 9.87
CA HIS A 147 14.54 -4.10 10.64
C HIS A 147 15.73 -4.25 9.72
N VAL A 148 16.78 -3.50 9.99
CA VAL A 148 18.07 -3.67 9.32
C VAL A 148 19.09 -4.02 10.38
N ASP A 149 19.92 -5.01 10.10
CA ASP A 149 20.99 -5.35 11.02
C ASP A 149 22.02 -4.19 11.10
N PRO A 150 22.79 -4.07 12.20
CA PRO A 150 23.72 -2.96 12.35
C PRO A 150 24.76 -2.85 11.23
N SER A 151 25.12 -3.95 10.57
CA SER A 151 26.07 -3.97 9.45
C SER A 151 25.45 -3.49 8.13
N GLY A 152 24.12 -3.44 8.04
CA GLY A 152 23.39 -3.14 6.81
C GLY A 152 23.36 -4.30 5.82
N GLU A 153 23.83 -5.49 6.21
CA GLU A 153 23.89 -6.66 5.34
C GLU A 153 22.51 -7.33 5.19
N ASP A 154 21.71 -7.31 6.25
CA ASP A 154 20.42 -7.99 6.27
C ASP A 154 19.29 -7.01 6.55
N VAL A 155 18.27 -7.03 5.69
CA VAL A 155 17.00 -6.34 5.90
C VAL A 155 15.91 -7.37 6.11
N TYR A 156 15.22 -7.30 7.24
CA TYR A 156 14.08 -8.13 7.59
C TYR A 156 12.79 -7.32 7.47
N ILE A 157 11.78 -7.91 6.87
CA ILE A 157 10.54 -7.25 6.48
C ILE A 157 9.37 -8.06 7.03
N ALA A 158 8.52 -7.40 7.82
CA ALA A 158 7.25 -7.96 8.28
C ALA A 158 6.20 -7.81 7.16
N ASP A 159 6.09 -8.82 6.31
CA ASP A 159 5.12 -8.87 5.19
C ASP A 159 3.73 -9.26 5.73
N ALA A 160 3.11 -8.27 6.38
CA ALA A 160 2.04 -8.48 7.35
C ALA A 160 0.81 -9.20 6.77
N TRP A 161 0.36 -8.80 5.57
CA TRP A 161 -0.83 -9.39 4.97
C TRP A 161 -0.54 -10.71 4.23
N ASN A 162 0.73 -11.11 4.14
CA ASN A 162 1.15 -12.43 3.70
C ASN A 162 1.56 -13.34 4.87
N HIS A 163 1.42 -12.88 6.13
CA HIS A 163 1.70 -13.68 7.33
C HIS A 163 3.10 -14.31 7.33
N ARG A 164 4.12 -13.54 6.94
CA ARG A 164 5.50 -14.05 6.83
C ARG A 164 6.54 -12.98 7.09
N ILE A 165 7.77 -13.44 7.36
CA ILE A 165 8.95 -12.58 7.38
C ILE A 165 9.76 -12.81 6.11
N VAL A 166 10.13 -11.72 5.44
CA VAL A 166 10.99 -11.73 4.26
C VAL A 166 12.34 -11.13 4.65
N ARG A 167 13.42 -11.76 4.20
CA ARG A 167 14.80 -11.26 4.33
C ARG A 167 15.31 -10.84 2.96
N VAL A 168 15.96 -9.69 2.89
CA VAL A 168 16.81 -9.26 1.79
C VAL A 168 18.25 -9.34 2.27
N GLY A 169 19.04 -10.24 1.70
CA GLY A 169 20.46 -10.38 2.02
C GLY A 169 21.34 -9.34 1.32
N SER A 170 22.61 -9.29 1.71
CA SER A 170 23.61 -8.35 1.17
C SER A 170 23.92 -8.57 -0.31
N ASP A 171 23.66 -9.77 -0.82
CA ASP A 171 23.70 -10.14 -2.24
C ASP A 171 22.44 -9.69 -3.01
N GLY A 172 21.49 -9.04 -2.35
CA GLY A 172 20.19 -8.64 -2.90
C GLY A 172 19.20 -9.79 -3.03
N LYS A 173 19.53 -11.00 -2.53
CA LYS A 173 18.63 -12.15 -2.62
C LYS A 173 17.49 -12.00 -1.63
N ILE A 174 16.27 -12.19 -2.14
CA ILE A 174 15.06 -12.18 -1.34
C ILE A 174 14.71 -13.62 -0.95
N THR A 175 14.58 -13.88 0.34
CA THR A 175 14.22 -15.18 0.91
C THR A 175 13.08 -15.03 1.90
N ILE A 176 12.10 -15.92 1.84
CA ILE A 176 11.08 -16.07 2.88
C ILE A 176 11.69 -16.88 4.01
N LEU A 177 11.66 -16.37 5.23
CA LEU A 177 12.12 -17.13 6.39
C LEU A 177 11.08 -18.20 6.75
N ALA A 178 11.54 -19.44 6.91
CA ALA A 178 10.68 -20.56 7.31
C ALA A 178 10.40 -20.51 8.82
N LEU A 179 9.55 -19.56 9.22
CA LEU A 179 9.12 -19.35 10.60
C LEU A 179 7.72 -19.94 10.83
N ASN A 180 7.54 -20.66 11.92
CA ASN A 180 6.23 -21.17 12.31
C ASN A 180 5.43 -20.13 13.12
N ASP A 181 4.10 -20.24 13.09
CA ASP A 181 3.15 -19.43 13.89
C ASP A 181 3.21 -17.91 13.67
N ILE A 182 3.70 -17.45 12.52
CA ILE A 182 3.62 -16.05 12.14
C ILE A 182 2.19 -15.72 11.70
N VAL A 183 1.55 -14.78 12.39
CA VAL A 183 0.23 -14.26 12.01
C VAL A 183 0.26 -12.74 12.06
N ASN A 184 0.04 -12.10 10.90
CA ASN A 184 0.05 -10.63 10.75
C ASN A 184 1.18 -9.95 11.52
N PRO A 185 2.46 -10.23 11.19
CA PRO A 185 3.59 -9.61 11.86
C PRO A 185 3.50 -8.10 11.67
N THR A 186 3.54 -7.35 12.76
CA THR A 186 3.41 -5.89 12.74
C THR A 186 4.77 -5.22 12.72
N ASP A 187 5.78 -5.87 13.31
CA ASP A 187 7.16 -5.39 13.31
C ASP A 187 8.16 -6.55 13.45
N ILE A 188 9.46 -6.24 13.44
CA ILE A 188 10.54 -7.18 13.71
C ILE A 188 11.75 -6.44 14.29
N THR A 189 12.50 -7.09 15.19
CA THR A 189 13.82 -6.60 15.64
C THR A 189 14.75 -7.77 15.92
N THR A 190 16.05 -7.49 16.04
CA THR A 190 17.05 -8.49 16.46
C THR A 190 17.74 -8.14 17.77
N ASP A 191 18.26 -9.15 18.47
CA ASP A 191 19.23 -8.96 19.54
C ASP A 191 20.68 -9.09 19.05
N ILE A 192 21.63 -8.87 19.95
CA ILE A 192 23.08 -8.98 19.68
C ILE A 192 23.54 -10.40 19.29
N TYR A 193 22.70 -11.41 19.51
CA TYR A 193 22.97 -12.81 19.15
C TYR A 193 22.34 -13.19 17.81
N GLY A 194 21.56 -12.29 17.19
CA GLY A 194 20.88 -12.50 15.93
C GLY A 194 19.50 -13.17 16.06
N ASN A 195 18.96 -13.31 17.27
CA ASN A 195 17.59 -13.81 17.43
C ASN A 195 16.59 -12.78 16.93
N LEU A 196 15.55 -13.22 16.25
CA LEU A 196 14.47 -12.37 15.74
C LEU A 196 13.35 -12.29 16.77
N TYR A 197 12.87 -11.09 17.06
CA TYR A 197 11.70 -10.84 17.90
C TYR A 197 10.63 -10.23 17.00
N VAL A 198 9.50 -10.93 16.88
CA VAL A 198 8.43 -10.59 15.94
C VAL A 198 7.15 -10.34 16.73
N PRO A 199 6.74 -9.08 16.88
CA PRO A 199 5.39 -8.73 17.28
C PRO A 199 4.38 -9.21 16.23
N LEU A 200 3.37 -9.94 16.70
CA LEU A 200 2.27 -10.49 15.93
C LEU A 200 0.97 -9.80 16.34
N ALA A 201 -0.07 -9.94 15.53
CA ALA A 201 -1.41 -9.52 15.94
C ALA A 201 -1.83 -10.16 17.27
N PHE A 202 -2.76 -9.51 17.97
CA PHE A 202 -3.30 -9.96 19.26
C PHE A 202 -2.31 -9.93 20.44
N GLY A 203 -1.32 -9.03 20.41
CA GLY A 203 -0.47 -8.73 21.59
C GLY A 203 0.57 -9.81 21.92
N ARG A 204 0.92 -10.66 20.95
CA ARG A 204 1.95 -11.71 21.09
C ARG A 204 3.28 -11.24 20.49
N VAL A 205 4.38 -11.57 21.15
CA VAL A 205 5.74 -11.46 20.59
C VAL A 205 6.38 -12.84 20.59
N GLN A 206 6.85 -13.26 19.42
CA GLN A 206 7.53 -14.54 19.26
C GLN A 206 9.02 -14.33 18.99
N MET A 207 9.86 -15.12 19.65
CA MET A 207 11.30 -15.12 19.43
C MET A 207 11.66 -16.32 18.54
N TYR A 208 12.57 -16.08 17.61
CA TYR A 208 13.13 -17.11 16.74
C TYR A 208 14.64 -17.08 16.84
N THR A 209 15.25 -18.20 17.25
CA THR A 209 16.68 -18.39 17.11
C THR A 209 16.98 -18.59 15.64
N PHE A 210 17.67 -17.61 15.04
CA PHE A 210 17.96 -17.59 13.61
C PHE A 210 19.43 -17.88 13.38
N ASP A 211 19.69 -19.01 12.73
CA ASP A 211 21.02 -19.30 12.22
C ASP A 211 21.15 -18.73 10.80
N LYS A 212 21.84 -17.58 10.70
CA LYS A 212 22.11 -16.90 9.43
C LYS A 212 22.77 -17.82 8.39
N SER A 213 23.52 -18.84 8.83
CA SER A 213 24.25 -19.75 7.93
C SER A 213 23.36 -20.80 7.23
N SER A 214 22.25 -21.20 7.85
CA SER A 214 21.32 -22.20 7.31
C SER A 214 20.02 -21.61 6.74
N CYS A 215 19.78 -20.30 6.93
CA CYS A 215 18.50 -19.63 6.63
C CYS A 215 17.29 -20.31 7.31
N ALA A 216 17.53 -21.08 8.37
CA ALA A 216 16.53 -21.78 9.16
C ALA A 216 16.39 -21.11 10.53
N ALA A 217 15.17 -21.13 11.06
CA ALA A 217 14.91 -20.65 12.42
C ALA A 217 13.96 -21.61 13.15
N SER A 218 14.18 -21.77 14.44
CA SER A 218 13.23 -22.41 15.37
C SER A 218 12.58 -21.34 16.23
N GLY A 219 11.26 -21.38 16.35
CA GLY A 219 10.48 -20.39 17.08
C GLY A 219 9.97 -20.91 18.41
N GLU A 220 10.02 -20.06 19.43
CA GLU A 220 9.38 -20.30 20.73
C GLU A 220 8.64 -19.03 21.18
N LEU A 221 7.52 -19.18 21.89
CA LEU A 221 6.77 -18.05 22.43
C LEU A 221 7.63 -17.30 23.45
N PHE A 222 7.88 -16.01 23.21
CA PHE A 222 8.71 -15.19 24.07
C PHE A 222 7.89 -14.39 25.07
N LEU A 223 6.82 -13.75 24.60
CA LEU A 223 5.92 -12.94 25.42
C LEU A 223 4.49 -13.02 24.89
N SER A 224 3.52 -13.17 25.78
CA SER A 224 2.08 -13.03 25.48
C SER A 224 1.45 -12.16 26.55
N ILE A 225 0.80 -11.08 26.15
CA ILE A 225 -0.09 -10.32 27.05
C ILE A 225 -1.48 -10.90 26.83
N ASN A 226 -1.83 -11.93 27.60
CA ASN A 226 -3.20 -12.39 27.69
C ASN A 226 -3.87 -11.57 28.80
N ASP A 227 -4.89 -10.78 28.44
CA ASP A 227 -5.85 -10.24 29.42
C ASP A 227 -6.67 -11.36 30.08
#